data_AF-I7LLR8-F1
#
_entry.id   AF-I7LLR8-F1
#
_cell.length_a   1.000
_cell.length_b   1.000
_cell.length_c   1.000
_cell.angle_alpha   90.00
_cell.angle_beta   90.00
_cell.angle_gamma   90.00
#
_symmetry.space_group_name_H-M   'P 1'
#
loop_
_entity.id
_entity.type
_entity.pdbx_description
1 polymer ?
#
loop_
_entity_poly.entity_id
_entity_poly.type
_entity_poly.pdbx_seq_one_letter_code
_entity_poly.pdbx_strand_id
1 'polypeptide(L)'
;MRTNLQGLAGRRVTLTAVFWQYGTYRGRGCSGKTILLRHVRDLSGRLLADHTWINYTAGFAAAGEFRRGDAVRFTARVDEYVKGYLGENIDDRLARPLAVDYRLKFPRRVEKIGRVDQGVHPVPG
;
A
#
# COMPACT_ATOMS: atom_id res chain seq x y z
N MET A 1 3.49 -8.87 -8.70
CA MET A 1 4.21 -7.64 -9.11
C MET A 1 3.13 -6.61 -9.35
N ARG A 2 3.28 -5.37 -8.88
CA ARG A 2 2.23 -4.34 -9.01
C ARG A 2 2.34 -3.62 -10.35
N THR A 3 2.12 -4.35 -11.45
CA THR A 3 2.31 -3.86 -12.83
C THR A 3 1.47 -2.63 -13.16
N ASN A 4 0.29 -2.47 -12.55
CA ASN A 4 -0.54 -1.28 -12.76
C ASN A 4 0.09 0.03 -12.23
N LEU A 5 1.10 -0.05 -11.36
CA LEU A 5 1.85 1.11 -10.88
C LEU A 5 3.01 1.51 -11.81
N GLN A 6 3.39 0.66 -12.77
CA GLN A 6 4.56 0.87 -13.64
C GLN A 6 4.50 2.17 -14.42
N GLY A 7 3.35 2.48 -15.04
CA GLY A 7 3.17 3.73 -15.80
C GLY A 7 3.19 5.01 -14.94
N LEU A 8 3.21 4.88 -13.62
CA LEU A 8 3.18 5.99 -12.67
C LEU A 8 4.51 6.16 -11.93
N ALA A 9 5.53 5.35 -12.25
CA ALA A 9 6.84 5.41 -11.60
C ALA A 9 7.43 6.83 -11.59
N GLY A 10 7.93 7.25 -10.43
CA GLY A 10 8.49 8.59 -10.22
C GLY A 10 7.46 9.70 -10.04
N ARG A 11 6.17 9.46 -10.34
CA ARG A 11 5.10 10.47 -10.25
C ARG A 11 4.46 10.49 -8.87
N ARG A 12 3.91 11.65 -8.51
CA ARG A 12 3.00 11.78 -7.37
C ARG A 12 1.57 11.63 -7.86
N VAL A 13 0.83 10.72 -7.23
CA VAL A 13 -0.54 10.38 -7.62
C VAL A 13 -1.45 10.39 -6.40
N THR A 14 -2.68 10.86 -6.60
CA THR A 14 -3.73 10.80 -5.60
C THR A 14 -4.48 9.48 -5.74
N LEU A 15 -4.67 8.83 -4.61
CA LEU A 15 -5.14 7.46 -4.50
C LEU A 15 -6.26 7.39 -3.48
N THR A 16 -7.13 6.41 -3.65
CA THR A 16 -8.09 5.96 -2.64
C THR A 16 -7.78 4.53 -2.25
N ALA A 17 -7.96 4.20 -0.98
CA ALA A 17 -7.79 2.83 -0.50
C ALA A 17 -8.66 2.57 0.73
N VAL A 18 -8.80 1.30 1.09
CA VAL A 18 -9.54 0.86 2.27
C VAL A 18 -8.56 0.43 3.35
N PHE A 19 -8.69 0.99 4.54
CA PHE A 19 -7.92 0.59 5.70
C PHE A 19 -8.30 -0.81 6.16
N TRP A 20 -7.28 -1.63 6.43
CA TRP A 20 -7.48 -3.00 6.91
C TRP A 20 -6.94 -3.24 8.32
N GLN A 21 -5.67 -2.90 8.57
CA GLN A 21 -5.03 -3.12 9.87
C GLN A 21 -3.81 -2.23 10.06
N TYR A 22 -3.45 -2.01 11.33
CA TYR A 22 -2.16 -1.46 11.73
C TYR A 22 -1.11 -2.55 11.80
N GLY A 23 0.15 -2.16 11.62
CA GLY A 23 1.31 -3.01 11.79
C GLY A 23 2.48 -2.22 12.39
N THR A 24 3.56 -2.93 12.63
CA THR A 24 4.83 -2.33 13.01
C THR A 24 5.94 -2.90 12.15
N TYR A 25 7.00 -2.11 11.95
CA TYR A 25 8.23 -2.60 11.36
C TYR A 25 9.40 -2.30 12.30
N ARG A 26 10.43 -3.14 12.21
CA ARG A 26 11.74 -2.91 12.83
C ARG A 26 12.80 -3.05 11.75
N GLY A 27 13.69 -2.07 11.65
CA GLY A 27 14.76 -2.09 10.66
C GLY A 27 15.79 -1.00 10.93
N ARG A 28 17.08 -1.32 10.72
CA ARG A 28 18.22 -0.42 10.96
C ARG A 28 18.18 0.27 12.33
N GLY A 29 17.84 -0.48 13.39
CA GLY A 29 17.76 0.05 14.76
C GLY A 29 16.53 0.91 15.06
N CYS A 30 15.66 1.18 14.09
CA CYS A 30 14.44 1.96 14.29
C CYS A 30 13.20 1.07 14.26
N SER A 31 12.21 1.42 15.07
CA SER A 31 10.86 0.87 15.00
C SER A 31 9.89 1.95 14.51
N GLY A 32 8.87 1.53 13.76
CA GLY A 32 7.85 2.44 13.28
C GLY A 32 6.52 1.74 13.05
N LYS A 33 5.46 2.54 12.86
CA LYS A 33 4.11 2.03 12.57
C LYS A 33 3.89 1.95 11.06
N THR A 34 3.15 0.92 10.64
CA THR A 34 2.68 0.73 9.28
C THR A 34 1.18 0.53 9.26
N ILE A 35 0.60 0.68 8.08
CA ILE A 35 -0.82 0.57 7.82
C ILE A 35 -0.98 -0.26 6.56
N LEU A 36 -1.83 -1.29 6.63
CA LEU A 36 -2.22 -2.10 5.49
C LEU A 36 -3.45 -1.48 4.83
N LEU A 37 -3.28 -1.14 3.57
CA LEU A 37 -4.33 -0.63 2.70
C LEU A 37 -4.71 -1.71 1.69
N ARG A 38 -5.99 -1.83 1.41
CA ARG A 38 -6.56 -2.71 0.38
C ARG A 38 -7.28 -1.91 -0.70
N HIS A 39 -7.46 -2.53 -1.86
CA HIS A 39 -8.15 -1.95 -3.01
C HIS A 39 -7.62 -0.55 -3.36
N VAL A 40 -6.31 -0.42 -3.52
CA VAL A 40 -5.67 0.85 -3.85
C VAL A 40 -6.05 1.22 -5.28
N ARG A 41 -6.74 2.34 -5.45
CA ARG A 41 -7.25 2.84 -6.73
C ARG A 41 -6.74 4.24 -7.03
N ASP A 42 -6.65 4.58 -8.31
CA ASP A 42 -6.44 5.97 -8.73
C ASP A 42 -7.75 6.78 -8.75
N LEU A 43 -7.65 8.05 -9.16
CA LEU A 43 -8.82 8.93 -9.30
C LEU A 43 -9.82 8.47 -10.37
N SER A 44 -9.40 7.66 -11.34
CA SER A 44 -10.30 7.07 -12.35
C SER A 44 -11.02 5.82 -11.84
N GLY A 45 -10.69 5.36 -10.62
CA GLY A 45 -11.22 4.15 -10.02
C GLY A 45 -10.49 2.87 -10.44
N ARG A 46 -9.42 2.97 -11.24
CA ARG A 46 -8.63 1.82 -11.68
C ARG A 46 -7.88 1.21 -10.49
N LEU A 47 -8.00 -0.10 -10.33
CA LEU A 47 -7.27 -0.85 -9.30
C LEU A 47 -5.77 -0.90 -9.61
N LEU A 48 -4.95 -0.31 -8.75
CA LEU A 48 -3.50 -0.26 -8.87
C LEU A 48 -2.80 -1.35 -8.05
N ALA A 49 -3.36 -1.70 -6.89
CA ALA A 49 -2.86 -2.80 -6.05
C ALA A 49 -3.98 -3.36 -5.16
N ASP A 50 -4.05 -4.69 -5.03
CA ASP A 50 -4.99 -5.36 -4.12
C ASP A 50 -4.72 -5.00 -2.67
N HIS A 51 -3.44 -4.99 -2.29
CA HIS A 51 -3.01 -4.61 -0.96
C HIS A 51 -1.58 -4.05 -0.94
N THR A 52 -1.32 -3.12 -0.02
CA THR A 52 0.01 -2.59 0.22
C THR A 52 0.17 -2.13 1.65
N TRP A 53 1.32 -2.46 2.23
CA TRP A 53 1.79 -1.83 3.46
C TRP A 53 2.45 -0.50 3.12
N ILE A 54 2.14 0.54 3.88
CA ILE A 54 2.86 1.82 3.83
C ILE A 54 3.16 2.29 5.24
N ASN A 55 4.11 3.22 5.35
CA ASN A 55 4.45 3.84 6.62
C ASN A 55 3.28 4.68 7.14
N TYR A 56 2.98 4.53 8.42
CA TYR A 56 2.01 5.37 9.12
C TYR A 56 2.67 6.72 9.43
N THR A 57 2.24 7.76 8.73
CA THR A 57 2.81 9.11 8.84
C THR A 57 1.96 10.02 9.74
N ALA A 58 2.50 11.18 10.11
CA ALA A 58 1.76 12.21 10.83
C ALA A 58 0.44 12.61 10.14
N GLY A 59 0.37 12.51 8.80
CA GLY A 59 -0.87 12.75 8.06
C GLY A 59 -1.97 11.73 8.39
N PHE A 60 -1.62 10.45 8.55
CA PHE A 60 -2.59 9.44 9.01
C PHE A 60 -2.97 9.67 10.47
N ALA A 61 -2.04 10.08 11.32
CA ALA A 61 -2.35 10.42 12.71
C ALA A 61 -3.32 11.61 12.81
N ALA A 62 -3.11 12.66 12.01
CA ALA A 62 -3.97 13.83 11.98
C ALA A 62 -5.37 13.56 11.44
N ALA A 63 -5.52 12.57 10.54
CA ALA A 63 -6.81 12.14 10.02
C ALA A 63 -7.66 11.34 11.05
N GLY A 64 -7.09 11.02 12.21
CA GLY A 64 -7.73 10.29 13.29
C GLY A 64 -7.55 8.77 13.21
N GLU A 65 -8.25 8.04 14.09
CA GLU A 65 -8.19 6.59 14.13
C GLU A 65 -8.97 5.97 12.95
N PHE A 66 -8.34 4.97 12.32
CA PHE A 66 -8.95 4.19 11.25
C PHE A 66 -9.44 2.85 11.80
N ARG A 67 -10.68 2.52 11.47
CA ARG A 67 -11.30 1.22 11.71
C ARG A 67 -11.33 0.45 10.40
N ARG A 68 -11.20 -0.88 10.48
CA ARG A 68 -11.22 -1.74 9.31
C ARG A 68 -12.48 -1.45 8.46
N GLY A 69 -12.27 -1.23 7.17
CA GLY A 69 -13.30 -0.80 6.20
C GLY A 69 -13.34 0.71 5.93
N ASP A 70 -12.64 1.53 6.71
CA ASP A 70 -12.59 2.98 6.46
C ASP A 70 -11.88 3.30 5.14
N ALA A 71 -12.46 4.20 4.36
CA ALA A 71 -11.87 4.70 3.14
C ALA A 71 -10.95 5.89 3.44
N VAL A 72 -9.77 5.86 2.84
CA VAL A 72 -8.77 6.92 2.94
C VAL A 72 -8.37 7.40 1.56
N ARG A 73 -8.29 8.72 1.40
CA ARG A 73 -7.68 9.41 0.26
C ARG A 73 -6.33 9.94 0.67
N PHE A 74 -5.32 9.77 -0.20
CA PHE A 74 -3.99 10.30 0.05
C PHE A 74 -3.21 10.47 -1.26
N THR A 75 -2.21 11.35 -1.27
CA THR A 75 -1.26 11.50 -2.38
C THR A 75 0.08 10.88 -2.01
N ALA A 76 0.56 9.92 -2.80
CA ALA A 76 1.85 9.27 -2.61
C ALA A 76 2.71 9.34 -3.88
N ARG A 77 4.04 9.21 -3.71
CA ARG A 77 4.96 8.99 -4.83
C ARG A 77 5.04 7.50 -5.13
N VAL A 78 4.87 7.12 -6.39
CA VAL A 78 5.16 5.75 -6.83
C VAL A 78 6.66 5.65 -7.07
N ASP A 79 7.28 4.65 -6.44
CA ASP A 79 8.72 4.43 -6.51
C ASP A 79 9.00 2.97 -6.80
N GLU A 80 10.07 2.72 -7.55
CA GLU A 80 10.52 1.36 -7.84
C GLU A 80 11.35 0.80 -6.67
N TYR A 81 11.30 -0.51 -6.51
CA TYR A 81 12.25 -1.23 -5.68
C TYR A 81 12.48 -2.63 -6.25
N VAL A 82 13.67 -3.16 -6.01
CA VAL A 82 13.97 -4.55 -6.34
C VAL A 82 13.47 -5.42 -5.20
N LYS A 83 12.55 -6.34 -5.49
CA LYS A 83 12.13 -7.42 -4.59
C LYS A 83 12.86 -8.71 -4.96
N GLY A 84 12.95 -9.63 -4.01
CA GLY A 84 13.64 -10.91 -4.16
C GLY A 84 14.58 -11.16 -3.00
N TYR A 85 15.25 -12.31 -3.00
CA TYR A 85 16.24 -12.63 -1.99
C TYR A 85 17.61 -12.05 -2.39
N LEU A 86 18.16 -11.19 -1.54
CA LEU A 86 19.46 -10.51 -1.75
C LEU A 86 20.61 -11.16 -0.97
N GLY A 87 20.35 -12.26 -0.26
CA GLY A 87 21.38 -13.00 0.48
C GLY A 87 22.21 -13.92 -0.41
N GLU A 88 23.18 -14.58 0.19
CA GLU A 88 24.17 -15.40 -0.52
C GLU A 88 23.68 -16.83 -0.82
N ASN A 89 22.61 -17.29 -0.16
CA ASN A 89 22.03 -18.62 -0.39
C ASN A 89 21.48 -18.75 -1.83
N ILE A 90 22.07 -19.67 -2.61
CA ILE A 90 21.76 -19.88 -4.03
C ILE A 90 20.33 -20.42 -4.25
N ASP A 91 19.86 -21.33 -3.40
CA ASP A 91 18.54 -21.95 -3.52
C ASP A 91 17.45 -20.90 -3.26
N ASP A 92 17.64 -20.08 -2.23
CA ASP A 92 16.74 -18.97 -1.93
C ASP A 92 16.74 -17.93 -3.07
N ARG A 93 17.88 -17.68 -3.70
CA ARG A 93 17.99 -16.76 -4.83
C ARG A 93 17.29 -17.27 -6.09
N LEU A 94 17.37 -18.58 -6.36
CA LEU A 94 16.65 -19.23 -7.46
C LEU A 94 15.13 -19.27 -7.19
N ALA A 95 14.72 -19.56 -5.96
CA ALA A 95 13.31 -19.59 -5.57
C ALA A 95 12.66 -18.19 -5.52
N ARG A 96 13.46 -17.14 -5.24
CA ARG A 96 12.98 -15.76 -5.09
C ARG A 96 13.83 -14.80 -5.93
N PRO A 97 13.74 -14.91 -7.27
CA PRO A 97 14.57 -14.12 -8.18
C PRO A 97 14.31 -12.62 -8.00
N LEU A 98 15.34 -11.82 -8.31
CA LEU A 98 15.24 -10.38 -8.27
C LEU A 98 14.26 -9.89 -9.35
N ALA A 99 13.30 -9.09 -8.94
CA ALA A 99 12.31 -8.48 -9.84
C ALA A 99 12.02 -7.05 -9.39
N VAL A 100 11.74 -6.16 -10.34
CA VAL A 100 11.25 -4.82 -10.02
C VAL A 100 9.82 -4.92 -9.46
N ASP A 101 9.51 -4.16 -8.42
CA ASP A 101 8.16 -3.97 -7.93
C ASP A 101 7.98 -2.49 -7.55
N TYR A 102 6.73 -2.09 -7.36
CA TYR A 102 6.40 -0.68 -7.11
C TYR A 102 5.86 -0.51 -5.69
N ARG A 103 6.25 0.58 -5.05
CA ARG A 103 5.83 0.95 -3.70
C ARG A 103 5.34 2.40 -3.65
N LEU A 104 4.50 2.68 -2.66
CA LEU A 104 4.02 4.02 -2.38
C LEU A 104 4.86 4.64 -1.28
N LYS A 105 5.49 5.78 -1.56
CA LYS A 105 6.31 6.54 -0.61
C LYS A 105 5.70 7.91 -0.31
N PHE A 106 6.03 8.43 0.87
CA PHE A 106 5.71 9.80 1.30
C PHE A 106 4.22 10.16 1.10
N PRO A 107 3.30 9.42 1.76
CA PRO A 107 1.88 9.77 1.74
C PRO A 107 1.68 11.14 2.39
N ARG A 108 0.94 12.02 1.70
CA ARG A 108 0.59 13.38 2.11
C ARG A 108 -0.88 13.65 1.76
N ARG A 109 -1.44 14.75 2.29
CA ARG A 109 -2.87 15.12 2.09
C ARG A 109 -3.79 13.95 2.40
N VAL A 110 -3.60 13.37 3.59
CA VAL A 110 -4.34 12.19 4.03
C VAL A 110 -5.68 12.65 4.57
N GLU A 111 -6.76 12.06 4.06
CA GLU A 111 -8.12 12.41 4.42
C GLU A 111 -8.94 11.12 4.54
N LYS A 112 -9.70 11.01 5.63
CA LYS A 112 -10.71 9.97 5.79
C LYS A 112 -11.96 10.38 5.01
N ILE A 113 -12.36 9.58 4.02
CA ILE A 113 -13.42 9.94 3.07
C ILE A 113 -14.72 9.15 3.26
N GLY A 114 -14.83 8.42 4.37
CA GLY A 114 -16.02 7.63 4.72
C GLY A 114 -15.67 6.19 5.06
N ARG A 115 -16.68 5.31 5.00
CA ARG A 115 -16.54 3.88 5.24
C ARG A 115 -17.08 3.12 4.04
N VAL A 116 -16.31 2.15 3.55
CA VAL A 116 -16.82 1.18 2.58
C VAL A 116 -17.42 0.05 3.41
N ASP A 117 -18.75 0.03 3.50
CA ASP A 117 -19.45 -1.12 4.04
C ASP A 117 -19.16 -2.30 3.10
N GLN A 118 -18.51 -3.35 3.62
CA GLN A 118 -18.28 -4.58 2.86
C GLN A 118 -19.62 -5.32 2.79
N GLY A 119 -20.56 -4.79 2.01
CA GLY A 119 -21.86 -5.40 1.75
C GLY A 119 -21.83 -6.25 0.48
N VAL A 120 -22.09 -7.55 0.66
CA VAL A 120 -22.57 -8.53 -0.33
C VAL A 120 -21.53 -9.16 -1.26
N HIS A 121 -21.03 -10.33 -0.86
CA HIS A 121 -20.79 -11.42 -1.80
C HIS A 121 -22.14 -11.81 -2.42
N PRO A 122 -22.35 -11.75 -3.75
CA PRO A 122 -23.43 -12.52 -4.34
C PRO A 122 -23.07 -14.00 -4.18
N VAL A 123 -23.87 -14.71 -3.39
CA VAL A 123 -23.89 -16.18 -3.42
C VAL A 123 -24.32 -16.59 -4.83
N PRO A 124 -23.57 -17.42 -5.57
CA PRO A 124 -24.09 -18.02 -6.78
C PRO A 124 -25.17 -19.03 -6.35
N GLY A 125 -26.39 -18.82 -6.85
CA GLY A 125 -27.48 -19.80 -6.78
C GLY A 125 -27.28 -20.92 -7.79
#